data_AF-A0A1Y5FD57-F1
#
_entry.id   AF-A0A1Y5FD57-F1
#
_cell.length_a   1.000
_cell.length_b   1.000
_cell.length_c   1.000
_cell.angle_alpha   90.00
_cell.angle_beta   90.00
_cell.angle_gamma   90.00
#
_symmetry.space_group_name_H-M   'P 1'
#
loop_
_entity.id
_entity.type
_entity.pdbx_description
1 polymer ?
#
loop_
_entity_poly.entity_id
_entity_poly.type
_entity_poly.pdbx_seq_one_letter_code
_entity_poly.pdbx_strand_id
1 'polypeptide(L)'
;MKNILFIFYIIFFISCGDYVEFKESPLPFLQGRFPLEELTFENINNKVLKNNCLSCHGEYEDFEIVKSKSNEIIEAMTSGRMPKNAPALSRELQGLFKAWVEKGAPFGDNPPPSGGSNELSAEWRSISKKVIFPKCLRCHNPNGQASFLDLSTRQKFFEQRDYLLNGFSDVENSYLFEVLNDDEEPMPPASSGIERLTTFEKEILKEWIEKGLP
;
A
#
# COMPACT_ATOMS: atom_id res chain seq x y z
N MET A 1 54.32 -47.43 43.72
CA MET A 1 53.77 -46.07 43.54
C MET A 1 53.52 -45.89 42.05
N LYS A 2 52.26 -45.92 41.62
CA LYS A 2 51.85 -45.91 40.20
C LYS A 2 51.61 -44.47 39.75
N ASN A 3 52.38 -44.01 38.77
CA ASN A 3 52.19 -42.73 38.09
C ASN A 3 51.05 -42.87 37.07
N ILE A 4 49.97 -42.12 37.27
CA ILE A 4 48.85 -42.03 36.35
C ILE A 4 49.18 -40.95 35.32
N LEU A 5 49.44 -41.39 34.09
CA LEU A 5 49.60 -40.55 32.91
C LEU A 5 48.21 -40.23 32.35
N PHE A 6 47.76 -38.98 32.49
CA PHE A 6 46.49 -38.50 31.91
C PHE A 6 46.69 -38.25 30.42
N ILE A 7 46.15 -39.14 29.58
CA ILE A 7 46.09 -38.97 28.12
C ILE A 7 44.85 -38.13 27.81
N PHE A 8 45.06 -36.91 27.32
CA PHE A 8 44.02 -36.06 26.75
C PHE A 8 43.54 -36.65 25.41
N TYR A 9 42.33 -37.18 25.38
CA TYR A 9 41.67 -37.61 24.16
C TYR A 9 40.96 -36.41 23.52
N ILE A 10 41.54 -35.85 22.46
CA ILE A 10 40.91 -34.81 21.62
C ILE A 10 39.92 -35.54 20.70
N ILE A 11 38.63 -35.40 20.99
CA ILE A 11 37.55 -35.84 20.10
C ILE A 11 37.33 -34.75 19.05
N PHE A 12 37.84 -34.97 17.84
CA PHE A 12 37.47 -34.21 16.65
C PHE A 12 36.06 -34.64 16.21
N PHE A 13 35.05 -33.82 16.50
CA PHE A 13 33.77 -33.92 15.81
C PHE A 13 33.89 -33.23 14.45
N ILE A 14 34.16 -34.02 13.41
CA ILE A 14 33.95 -33.63 12.02
C ILE A 14 32.43 -33.64 11.80
N SER A 15 31.81 -32.48 11.96
CA SER A 15 30.44 -32.23 11.52
C SER A 15 30.45 -32.16 10.00
N CYS A 16 30.09 -33.25 9.33
CA CYS A 16 29.58 -33.18 7.97
C CYS A 16 28.27 -32.39 8.04
N GLY A 17 28.35 -31.09 7.76
CA GLY A 17 27.15 -30.31 7.50
C GLY A 17 26.52 -30.84 6.22
N ASP A 18 25.39 -31.55 6.35
CA ASP A 18 24.46 -31.72 5.25
C ASP A 18 23.88 -30.33 4.93
N TYR A 19 24.59 -29.58 4.10
CA TYR A 19 23.97 -28.48 3.38
C TYR A 19 23.04 -29.10 2.35
N VAL A 20 21.76 -29.18 2.71
CA VAL A 20 20.70 -29.31 1.71
C VAL A 20 20.71 -28.00 0.92
N GLU A 21 21.47 -27.98 -0.18
CA GLU A 21 21.20 -27.02 -1.25
C GLU A 21 19.76 -27.26 -1.69
N PHE A 22 18.85 -26.39 -1.25
CA PHE A 22 17.61 -26.17 -1.97
C PHE A 22 18.00 -25.57 -3.32
N LYS A 23 18.39 -26.43 -4.26
CA LYS A 23 18.21 -26.13 -5.68
C LYS A 23 16.76 -25.72 -5.80
N GLU A 24 16.53 -24.46 -6.16
CA GLU A 24 15.25 -24.01 -6.68
C GLU A 24 14.87 -24.98 -7.78
N SER A 25 14.03 -25.95 -7.42
CA SER A 25 13.48 -26.86 -8.39
C SER A 25 12.58 -25.99 -9.25
N PRO A 26 12.73 -25.96 -10.58
CA PRO A 26 11.74 -25.35 -11.45
C PRO A 26 10.55 -26.32 -11.46
N LEU A 27 9.85 -26.42 -10.33
CA LEU A 27 8.65 -27.22 -10.24
C LEU A 27 7.52 -26.44 -10.91
N PRO A 28 6.75 -27.08 -11.81
CA PRO A 28 5.66 -26.46 -12.55
C PRO A 28 4.54 -26.13 -11.57
N PHE A 29 4.51 -24.90 -11.05
CA PHE A 29 3.63 -24.55 -9.93
C PHE A 29 2.55 -23.56 -10.38
N LEU A 30 1.31 -24.09 -10.43
CA LEU A 30 0.02 -23.39 -10.51
C LEU A 30 -0.51 -22.87 -11.86
N GLN A 31 0.11 -23.16 -13.00
CA GLN A 31 -0.53 -22.86 -14.29
C GLN A 31 -1.78 -23.75 -14.47
N GLY A 32 -2.97 -23.14 -14.38
CA GLY A 32 -4.26 -23.76 -14.71
C GLY A 32 -5.19 -24.16 -13.55
N ARG A 33 -4.93 -23.74 -12.30
CA ARG A 33 -5.79 -24.11 -11.15
C ARG A 33 -6.93 -23.14 -10.83
N PHE A 34 -6.90 -21.91 -11.34
CA PHE A 34 -7.91 -20.92 -11.03
C PHE A 34 -8.98 -20.92 -12.13
N PRO A 35 -10.28 -21.09 -11.78
CA PRO A 35 -11.38 -20.89 -12.71
C PRO A 35 -11.27 -19.49 -13.35
N LEU A 36 -11.65 -19.34 -14.63
CA LEU A 36 -11.54 -18.05 -15.32
C LEU A 36 -12.39 -16.98 -14.64
N GLU A 37 -13.51 -17.39 -14.04
CA GLU A 37 -14.42 -16.57 -13.27
C GLU A 37 -13.77 -16.04 -11.98
N GLU A 38 -12.73 -16.71 -11.47
CA GLU A 38 -11.96 -16.23 -10.32
C GLU A 38 -10.89 -15.21 -10.69
N LEU A 39 -10.50 -15.14 -11.97
CA LEU A 39 -9.45 -14.24 -12.45
C LEU A 39 -10.05 -12.89 -12.82
N THR A 40 -10.69 -12.21 -11.87
CA THR A 40 -11.23 -10.85 -12.04
C THR A 40 -10.53 -9.88 -11.10
N PHE A 41 -10.53 -8.58 -11.43
CA PHE A 41 -9.94 -7.58 -10.54
C PHE A 41 -10.64 -7.53 -9.19
N GLU A 42 -11.96 -7.72 -9.14
CA GLU A 42 -12.70 -7.81 -7.88
C GLU A 42 -12.16 -8.94 -6.98
N ASN A 43 -11.96 -10.13 -7.54
CA ASN A 43 -11.42 -11.26 -6.81
C ASN A 43 -9.96 -11.03 -6.37
N ILE A 44 -9.14 -10.42 -7.23
CA ILE A 44 -7.78 -10.02 -6.88
C ILE A 44 -7.76 -9.00 -5.76
N ASN A 45 -8.61 -7.98 -5.84
CA ASN A 45 -8.71 -6.94 -4.84
C ASN A 45 -9.12 -7.54 -3.48
N ASN A 46 -10.14 -8.41 -3.48
CA ASN A 46 -10.66 -9.01 -2.25
C ASN A 46 -9.72 -10.05 -1.63
N LYS A 47 -9.14 -10.95 -2.44
CA LYS A 47 -8.31 -12.06 -1.94
C LYS A 47 -6.85 -11.66 -1.71
N VAL A 48 -6.31 -10.74 -2.51
CA VAL A 48 -4.89 -10.38 -2.48
C VAL A 48 -4.68 -8.98 -1.93
N LEU A 49 -5.27 -7.94 -2.52
CA LEU A 49 -4.85 -6.56 -2.25
C LEU A 49 -5.37 -6.03 -0.90
N LYS A 50 -6.67 -6.20 -0.63
CA LYS A 50 -7.37 -5.54 0.49
C LYS A 50 -6.76 -5.82 1.85
N ASN A 51 -6.39 -7.06 2.11
CA ASN A 51 -5.88 -7.49 3.41
C ASN A 51 -4.34 -7.50 3.50
N ASN A 52 -3.63 -7.42 2.37
CA ASN A 52 -2.17 -7.59 2.34
C ASN A 52 -1.41 -6.36 1.83
N CYS A 53 -2.07 -5.43 1.13
CA CYS A 53 -1.42 -4.32 0.43
C CYS A 53 -2.03 -2.96 0.76
N LEU A 54 -3.36 -2.85 0.79
CA LEU A 54 -4.06 -1.55 0.82
C LEU A 54 -3.81 -0.72 2.06
N SER A 55 -3.41 -1.31 3.19
CA SER A 55 -3.07 -0.55 4.39
C SER A 55 -1.88 0.40 4.19
N CYS A 56 -1.01 0.12 3.21
CA CYS A 56 0.17 0.94 2.88
C CYS A 56 0.18 1.40 1.42
N HIS A 57 -0.54 0.72 0.53
CA HIS A 57 -0.63 0.99 -0.91
C HIS A 57 -2.07 1.29 -1.31
N GLY A 58 -2.65 2.37 -0.78
CA GLY A 58 -4.06 2.70 -1.03
C GLY A 58 -4.38 2.91 -2.51
N GLU A 59 -3.39 3.28 -3.32
CA GLU A 59 -3.57 3.45 -4.76
C GLU A 59 -3.86 2.12 -5.48
N TYR A 60 -3.58 0.97 -4.86
CA TYR A 60 -3.90 -0.35 -5.43
C TYR A 60 -5.39 -0.70 -5.41
N GLU A 61 -6.26 0.17 -4.87
CA GLU A 61 -7.71 0.08 -5.11
C GLU A 61 -8.07 0.33 -6.59
N ASP A 62 -7.16 0.95 -7.35
CA ASP A 62 -7.35 1.29 -8.75
C ASP A 62 -6.81 0.18 -9.68
N PHE A 63 -7.71 -0.43 -10.44
CA PHE A 63 -7.39 -1.45 -11.43
C PHE A 63 -6.26 -1.04 -12.39
N GLU A 64 -6.29 0.17 -12.93
CA GLU A 64 -5.29 0.60 -13.92
C GLU A 64 -3.90 0.74 -13.28
N ILE A 65 -3.84 1.14 -12.01
CA ILE A 65 -2.57 1.20 -11.28
C ILE A 65 -2.04 -0.20 -11.03
N VAL A 66 -2.89 -1.11 -10.53
CA VAL A 66 -2.47 -2.49 -10.26
C VAL A 66 -2.06 -3.20 -11.54
N LYS A 67 -2.81 -3.00 -12.63
CA LYS A 67 -2.50 -3.55 -13.95
C LYS A 67 -1.17 -3.02 -14.48
N SER A 68 -0.96 -1.70 -14.46
CA SER A 68 0.29 -1.08 -14.95
C SER A 68 1.52 -1.45 -14.11
N LYS A 69 1.36 -1.62 -12.79
CA LYS A 69 2.44 -2.00 -11.86
C LYS A 69 2.53 -3.51 -11.61
N SER A 70 1.77 -4.32 -12.34
CA SER A 70 1.59 -5.75 -12.05
C SER A 70 2.91 -6.53 -11.97
N ASN A 71 3.87 -6.24 -12.84
CA ASN A 71 5.19 -6.88 -12.82
C ASN A 71 6.01 -6.52 -11.57
N GLU A 72 6.01 -5.24 -11.17
CA GLU A 72 6.69 -4.78 -9.95
C GLU A 72 6.07 -5.42 -8.70
N ILE A 73 4.74 -5.52 -8.67
CA ILE A 73 3.97 -6.15 -7.59
C ILE A 73 4.32 -7.64 -7.51
N ILE A 74 4.37 -8.35 -8.65
CA ILE A 74 4.80 -9.76 -8.72
C ILE A 74 6.21 -9.91 -8.18
N GLU A 75 7.17 -9.10 -8.63
CA GLU A 75 8.56 -9.20 -8.19
C GLU A 75 8.70 -8.96 -6.68
N ALA A 76 8.02 -7.94 -6.15
CA ALA A 76 8.06 -7.59 -4.74
C ALA A 76 7.48 -8.71 -3.84
N MET A 77 6.36 -9.33 -4.25
CA MET A 77 5.76 -10.43 -3.46
C MET A 77 6.57 -11.73 -3.57
N THR A 78 7.15 -12.04 -4.74
CA THR A 78 7.89 -13.30 -4.93
C THR A 78 9.27 -13.28 -4.32
N SER A 79 9.91 -12.11 -4.27
CA SER A 79 11.19 -11.92 -3.57
C SER A 79 11.05 -11.85 -2.05
N GLY A 80 9.81 -11.88 -1.52
CA GLY A 80 9.53 -11.75 -0.09
C GLY A 80 9.78 -10.34 0.46
N ARG A 81 10.01 -9.33 -0.39
CA ARG A 81 10.17 -7.93 0.03
C ARG A 81 8.85 -7.31 0.51
N MET A 82 7.72 -7.86 0.07
CA MET A 82 6.38 -7.45 0.48
C MET A 82 5.53 -8.66 0.90
N PRO A 83 4.73 -8.53 1.98
CA PRO A 83 4.51 -7.31 2.77
C PRO A 83 5.64 -7.05 3.78
N LYS A 84 5.98 -5.78 4.06
CA LYS A 84 7.12 -5.43 4.93
C LYS A 84 6.95 -5.81 6.41
N ASN A 85 5.73 -5.72 6.92
CA ASN A 85 5.42 -5.90 8.35
C ASN A 85 4.40 -7.03 8.58
N ALA A 86 4.30 -7.97 7.64
CA ALA A 86 3.44 -9.13 7.75
C ALA A 86 4.14 -10.35 7.13
N PRO A 87 3.67 -11.58 7.42
CA PRO A 87 4.18 -12.77 6.75
C PRO A 87 4.06 -12.64 5.22
N ALA A 88 4.98 -13.27 4.50
CA ALA A 88 4.92 -13.34 3.05
C ALA A 88 3.58 -13.96 2.59
N LEU A 89 3.06 -13.48 1.45
CA LEU A 89 1.84 -14.03 0.85
C LEU A 89 2.00 -15.54 0.65
N SER A 90 0.92 -16.29 0.87
CA SER A 90 0.90 -17.72 0.57
C SER A 90 1.19 -17.94 -0.93
N ARG A 91 1.78 -19.09 -1.26
CA ARG A 91 2.05 -19.43 -2.67
C ARG A 91 0.77 -19.45 -3.53
N GLU A 92 -0.37 -19.76 -2.91
CA GLU A 92 -1.67 -19.73 -3.57
C GLU A 92 -2.08 -18.31 -3.96
N LEU A 93 -1.98 -17.32 -3.05
CA LEU A 93 -2.29 -15.93 -3.35
C LEU A 93 -1.32 -15.33 -4.39
N GLN A 94 -0.03 -15.65 -4.27
CA GLN A 94 0.96 -15.26 -5.28
C GLN A 94 0.62 -15.87 -6.65
N GLY A 95 0.22 -17.15 -6.68
CA GLY A 95 -0.21 -17.84 -7.90
C GLY A 95 -1.47 -17.25 -8.52
N LEU A 96 -2.46 -16.89 -7.69
CA LEU A 96 -3.70 -16.26 -8.14
C LEU A 96 -3.42 -14.91 -8.83
N PHE A 97 -2.59 -14.07 -8.22
CA PHE A 97 -2.22 -12.77 -8.80
C PHE A 97 -1.47 -12.94 -10.12
N LYS A 98 -0.48 -13.85 -10.17
CA LYS A 98 0.27 -14.15 -11.41
C LYS A 98 -0.65 -14.67 -12.52
N ALA A 99 -1.52 -15.61 -12.21
CA ALA A 99 -2.46 -16.18 -13.18
C ALA A 99 -3.40 -15.10 -13.76
N TRP A 100 -3.87 -14.17 -12.93
CA TRP A 100 -4.67 -13.04 -13.38
C TRP A 100 -3.90 -12.13 -14.35
N VAL A 101 -2.63 -11.80 -14.03
CA VAL A 101 -1.77 -11.00 -14.92
C VAL A 101 -1.48 -11.74 -16.23
N GLU A 102 -1.18 -13.04 -16.19
CA GLU A 102 -0.95 -13.89 -17.37
C GLU A 102 -2.17 -13.95 -18.30
N LYS A 103 -3.39 -13.83 -17.76
CA LYS A 103 -4.63 -13.73 -18.54
C LYS A 103 -4.93 -12.31 -19.04
N GLY A 104 -3.98 -11.39 -18.93
CA GLY A 104 -4.11 -10.01 -19.39
C GLY A 104 -4.71 -9.06 -18.36
N ALA A 105 -4.72 -9.46 -17.08
CA ALA A 105 -5.34 -8.73 -15.99
C ALA A 105 -6.77 -8.28 -16.33
N PRO A 106 -7.69 -9.22 -16.64
CA PRO A 106 -9.05 -8.86 -16.99
C PRO A 106 -9.76 -8.28 -15.77
N PHE A 107 -10.57 -7.24 -15.99
CA PHE A 107 -11.34 -6.67 -14.90
C PHE A 107 -12.43 -7.64 -14.40
N GLY A 108 -13.06 -8.37 -15.32
CA GLY A 108 -14.28 -9.14 -15.13
C GLY A 108 -15.35 -8.69 -16.13
N ASP A 109 -16.56 -9.24 -16.02
CA ASP A 109 -17.66 -8.95 -16.97
C ASP A 109 -18.20 -7.52 -16.87
N ASN A 110 -17.98 -6.88 -15.72
CA ASN A 110 -18.41 -5.51 -15.45
C ASN A 110 -17.19 -4.63 -15.17
N PRO A 111 -16.50 -4.08 -16.19
CA PRO A 111 -15.49 -3.07 -15.96
C PRO A 111 -16.08 -1.91 -15.12
N PRO A 112 -15.30 -1.26 -14.24
CA PRO A 112 -15.72 0.00 -13.68
C PRO A 112 -15.83 0.97 -14.87
N PRO A 113 -16.54 2.10 -14.75
CA PRO A 113 -16.54 3.12 -15.79
C PRO A 113 -15.09 3.36 -16.24
N SER A 114 -14.82 3.05 -17.50
CA SER A 114 -13.49 3.16 -18.12
C SER A 114 -12.93 4.54 -17.83
N GLY A 115 -11.84 4.60 -17.09
CA GLY A 115 -11.17 5.85 -16.76
C GLY A 115 -11.75 6.53 -15.52
N GLY A 116 -11.12 6.31 -14.38
CA GLY A 116 -11.04 7.40 -13.42
C GLY A 116 -10.43 8.58 -14.16
N SER A 117 -11.18 9.66 -14.36
CA SER A 117 -10.70 10.86 -15.02
C SER A 117 -9.32 11.23 -14.47
N ASN A 118 -8.36 11.56 -15.33
CA ASN A 118 -7.12 12.19 -14.86
C ASN A 118 -7.40 13.54 -14.20
N GLU A 119 -8.55 14.13 -14.50
CA GLU A 119 -9.05 15.35 -13.87
C GLU A 119 -9.34 15.13 -12.38
N LEU A 120 -8.78 16.01 -11.55
CA LEU A 120 -9.06 16.05 -10.12
C LEU A 120 -10.53 16.39 -9.90
N SER A 121 -11.20 15.65 -9.00
CA SER A 121 -12.62 15.80 -8.73
C SER A 121 -12.89 15.67 -7.24
N ALA A 122 -14.01 16.22 -6.77
CA ALA A 122 -14.39 16.27 -5.35
C ALA A 122 -14.94 14.94 -4.82
N GLU A 123 -14.23 13.84 -5.07
CA GLU A 123 -14.55 12.47 -4.65
C GLU A 123 -13.34 11.87 -3.95
N TRP A 124 -13.52 11.10 -2.86
CA TRP A 124 -12.41 10.52 -2.11
C TRP A 124 -11.44 9.75 -3.00
N ARG A 125 -11.94 8.97 -3.96
CA ARG A 125 -11.09 8.20 -4.89
C ARG A 125 -10.13 9.10 -5.68
N SER A 126 -10.58 10.29 -6.07
CA SER A 126 -9.79 11.23 -6.87
C SER A 126 -8.82 12.02 -5.99
N ILE A 127 -9.31 12.59 -4.88
CA ILE A 127 -8.50 13.39 -3.95
C ILE A 127 -7.45 12.55 -3.23
N SER A 128 -7.79 11.34 -2.79
CA SER A 128 -6.82 10.46 -2.12
C SER A 128 -5.62 10.17 -3.02
N LYS A 129 -5.87 9.77 -4.26
CA LYS A 129 -4.84 9.45 -5.25
C LYS A 129 -4.00 10.65 -5.68
N LYS A 130 -4.61 11.83 -5.87
CA LYS A 130 -3.96 12.99 -6.50
C LYS A 130 -3.44 14.04 -5.53
N VAL A 131 -4.00 14.11 -4.33
CA VAL A 131 -3.67 15.13 -3.33
C VAL A 131 -3.18 14.48 -2.03
N ILE A 132 -4.02 13.70 -1.34
CA ILE A 132 -3.71 13.24 0.03
C ILE A 132 -2.51 12.28 0.05
N PHE A 133 -2.47 11.28 -0.83
CA PHE A 133 -1.37 10.31 -0.87
C PHE A 133 -0.02 10.94 -1.26
N PRO A 134 0.09 11.70 -2.37
CA PRO A 134 1.38 12.26 -2.76
C PRO A 134 1.85 13.39 -1.84
N LYS A 135 0.93 14.17 -1.24
CA LYS A 135 1.29 15.40 -0.51
C LYS A 135 1.17 15.30 1.01
N CYS A 136 0.16 14.60 1.53
CA CYS A 136 -0.13 14.58 2.97
C CYS A 136 0.40 13.31 3.66
N LEU A 137 0.18 12.12 3.07
CA LEU A 137 0.49 10.85 3.72
C LEU A 137 1.97 10.55 3.88
N ARG A 138 2.86 11.32 3.23
CA ARG A 138 4.29 11.21 3.48
C ARG A 138 4.63 11.46 4.96
N CYS A 139 3.82 12.26 5.65
CA CYS A 139 3.99 12.57 7.07
C CYS A 139 2.77 12.18 7.93
N HIS A 140 1.55 12.31 7.41
CA HIS A 140 0.28 12.10 8.11
C HIS A 140 -0.25 10.66 7.98
N ASN A 141 0.50 9.71 8.49
CA ASN A 141 0.14 8.29 8.53
C ASN A 141 0.57 7.70 9.89
N PRO A 142 0.10 6.49 10.28
CA PRO A 142 0.40 5.92 11.60
C PRO A 142 1.89 5.77 11.93
N ASN A 143 2.75 5.67 10.91
CA ASN A 143 4.19 5.53 11.04
C ASN A 143 4.96 6.79 10.62
N GLY A 144 4.25 7.88 10.29
CA GLY A 144 4.83 9.12 9.81
C GLY A 144 5.23 10.07 10.93
N GLN A 145 5.94 11.13 10.56
CA GLN A 145 6.40 12.16 11.52
C GLN A 145 5.26 12.96 12.16
N ALA A 146 4.08 12.97 11.54
CA ALA A 146 2.87 13.61 12.03
C ALA A 146 1.76 12.57 12.29
N SER A 147 2.11 11.44 12.92
CA SER A 147 1.21 10.31 13.18
C SER A 147 0.05 10.62 14.13
N PHE A 148 0.10 11.74 14.86
CA PHE A 148 -1.03 12.23 15.67
C PHE A 148 -2.25 12.59 14.82
N LEU A 149 -2.05 12.85 13.53
CA LEU A 149 -3.10 13.12 12.54
C LEU A 149 -2.97 12.11 11.40
N ASP A 150 -3.73 11.02 11.50
CA ASP A 150 -3.76 9.97 10.48
C ASP A 150 -4.75 10.32 9.38
N LEU A 151 -4.27 10.53 8.14
CA LEU A 151 -5.10 10.82 6.97
C LEU A 151 -5.17 9.65 5.99
N SER A 152 -4.65 8.48 6.37
CA SER A 152 -4.44 7.32 5.48
C SER A 152 -5.72 6.77 4.86
N THR A 153 -6.87 7.06 5.47
CA THR A 153 -8.18 6.64 4.96
C THR A 153 -9.21 7.76 5.13
N ARG A 154 -10.26 7.71 4.29
CA ARG A 154 -11.42 8.59 4.38
C ARG A 154 -12.03 8.57 5.78
N GLN A 155 -12.16 7.37 6.36
CA GLN A 155 -12.75 7.17 7.68
C GLN A 155 -11.90 7.84 8.77
N LYS A 156 -10.56 7.74 8.69
CA LYS A 156 -9.66 8.40 9.64
C LYS A 156 -9.71 9.91 9.56
N PHE A 157 -9.82 10.47 8.35
CA PHE A 157 -10.11 11.89 8.16
C PHE A 157 -11.44 12.26 8.82
N PHE A 158 -12.51 11.50 8.52
CA PHE A 158 -13.86 11.74 9.05
C PHE A 158 -13.91 11.70 10.58
N GLU A 159 -13.22 10.75 11.21
CA GLU A 159 -13.13 10.62 12.67
C GLU A 159 -12.52 11.86 13.34
N GLN A 160 -11.63 12.56 12.64
CA GLN A 160 -10.93 13.75 13.13
C GLN A 160 -11.54 15.06 12.63
N ARG A 161 -12.63 14.99 11.87
CA ARG A 161 -13.26 16.16 11.22
C ARG A 161 -13.62 17.27 12.21
N ASP A 162 -14.00 16.93 13.44
CA ASP A 162 -14.43 17.92 14.44
C ASP A 162 -13.22 18.74 14.96
N TYR A 163 -11.99 18.21 14.84
CA TYR A 163 -10.75 18.94 15.09
C TYR A 163 -10.30 19.74 13.87
N LEU A 164 -10.43 19.16 12.68
CA LEU A 164 -9.92 19.76 11.44
C LEU A 164 -10.84 20.83 10.86
N LEU A 165 -12.14 20.73 11.07
CA LEU A 165 -13.19 21.46 10.36
C LEU A 165 -14.12 22.23 11.30
N ASN A 166 -14.62 23.37 10.84
CA ASN A 166 -15.74 24.09 11.47
C ASN A 166 -17.09 23.57 10.93
N GLY A 167 -17.22 22.24 10.83
CA GLY A 167 -18.30 21.59 10.09
C GLY A 167 -18.16 21.68 8.57
N PHE A 168 -19.13 21.11 7.85
CA PHE A 168 -19.10 21.03 6.38
C PHE A 168 -19.52 22.32 5.66
N SER A 169 -20.10 23.29 6.36
CA SER A 169 -20.58 24.55 5.76
C SER A 169 -19.61 25.72 5.89
N ASP A 170 -18.57 25.61 6.71
CA ASP A 170 -17.61 26.68 7.00
C ASP A 170 -16.15 26.19 6.86
N VAL A 171 -15.88 25.55 5.72
CA VAL A 171 -14.59 24.87 5.47
C VAL A 171 -13.43 25.86 5.34
N GLU A 172 -13.67 27.03 4.77
CA GLU A 172 -12.63 28.03 4.51
C GLU A 172 -12.02 28.62 5.78
N ASN A 173 -12.81 28.71 6.86
CA ASN A 173 -12.35 29.19 8.16
C ASN A 173 -11.92 28.06 9.10
N SER A 174 -11.81 26.83 8.59
CA SER A 174 -11.38 25.67 9.39
C SER A 174 -9.89 25.68 9.71
N TYR A 175 -9.52 24.96 10.77
CA TYR A 175 -8.11 24.74 11.12
C TYR A 175 -7.30 24.12 9.98
N LEU A 176 -7.90 23.19 9.21
CA LEU A 176 -7.24 22.61 8.04
C LEU A 176 -6.88 23.69 7.00
N PHE A 177 -7.80 24.61 6.70
CA PHE A 177 -7.55 25.66 5.69
C PHE A 177 -6.65 26.78 6.21
N GLU A 178 -6.69 27.07 7.51
CA GLU A 178 -5.70 27.93 8.17
C GLU A 178 -4.28 27.41 7.91
N VAL A 179 -4.03 26.14 8.25
CA VAL A 179 -2.72 25.49 8.07
C VAL A 179 -2.31 25.38 6.59
N LEU A 180 -3.24 25.06 5.68
CA LEU A 180 -2.92 24.96 4.25
C LEU A 180 -2.59 26.33 3.63
N ASN A 181 -3.09 27.42 4.20
CA ASN A 181 -2.88 28.79 3.74
C ASN A 181 -1.76 29.54 4.47
N ASP A 182 -1.15 28.93 5.49
CA ASP A 182 -0.01 29.52 6.18
C ASP A 182 1.24 29.53 5.28
N ASP A 183 1.70 30.72 4.91
CA ASP A 183 2.89 30.91 4.08
C ASP A 183 4.19 30.91 4.91
N GLU A 184 4.11 31.16 6.22
CA GLU A 184 5.24 31.17 7.15
C GLU A 184 5.57 29.75 7.63
N GLU A 185 4.54 28.96 7.91
CA GLU A 185 4.64 27.54 8.29
C GLU A 185 3.88 26.63 7.29
N PRO A 186 4.42 26.42 6.06
CA PRO A 186 3.76 25.63 5.04
C PRO A 186 3.42 24.21 5.47
N MET A 187 2.25 23.74 5.06
CA MET A 187 1.98 22.31 4.94
C MET A 187 1.68 21.93 3.48
N PRO A 188 2.43 20.98 2.88
CA PRO A 188 3.58 20.26 3.44
C PRO A 188 4.78 21.18 3.78
N PRO A 189 5.62 20.84 4.77
CA PRO A 189 6.76 21.67 5.15
C PRO A 189 7.71 21.89 3.99
N ALA A 190 8.23 23.11 3.82
CA ALA A 190 9.16 23.44 2.72
C ALA A 190 10.40 22.52 2.71
N SER A 191 10.86 22.08 3.88
CA SER A 191 11.99 21.15 4.03
C SER A 191 11.73 19.73 3.50
N SER A 192 10.45 19.36 3.27
CA SER A 192 10.08 18.04 2.77
C SER A 192 10.33 17.85 1.27
N GLY A 193 10.51 18.95 0.52
CA GLY A 193 10.62 18.94 -0.93
C GLY A 193 9.33 18.52 -1.65
N ILE A 194 8.20 18.46 -0.94
CA ILE A 194 6.88 18.18 -1.50
C ILE A 194 6.25 19.51 -1.92
N GLU A 195 5.72 19.58 -3.15
CA GLU A 195 5.02 20.77 -3.62
C GLU A 195 3.77 21.07 -2.78
N ARG A 196 3.51 22.36 -2.54
CA ARG A 196 2.28 22.81 -1.89
C ARG A 196 1.05 22.45 -2.73
N LEU A 197 -0.11 22.47 -2.09
CA LEU A 197 -1.37 22.41 -2.83
C LEU A 197 -1.52 23.70 -3.65
N THR A 198 -1.84 23.54 -4.93
CA THR A 198 -2.28 24.62 -5.82
C THR A 198 -3.64 25.15 -5.37
N THR A 199 -4.01 26.35 -5.81
CA THR A 199 -5.35 26.92 -5.55
C THR A 199 -6.46 25.99 -6.01
N PHE A 200 -6.32 25.40 -7.20
CA PHE A 200 -7.29 24.44 -7.74
C PHE A 200 -7.40 23.17 -6.87
N GLU A 201 -6.29 22.62 -6.37
CA GLU A 201 -6.36 21.46 -5.46
C GLU A 201 -7.03 21.81 -4.12
N LYS A 202 -6.77 23.02 -3.59
CA LYS A 202 -7.46 23.50 -2.39
C LYS A 202 -8.96 23.67 -2.63
N GLU A 203 -9.37 24.21 -3.78
CA GLU A 203 -10.77 24.36 -4.15
C GLU A 203 -11.49 23.00 -4.25
N ILE A 204 -10.89 22.01 -4.92
CA ILE A 204 -11.48 20.67 -5.01
C ILE A 204 -11.51 19.97 -3.64
N LEU A 205 -10.49 20.17 -2.81
CA LEU A 205 -10.49 19.67 -1.43
C LEU A 205 -11.60 20.32 -0.60
N LYS A 206 -11.81 21.63 -0.74
CA LYS A 206 -12.91 22.37 -0.10
C LYS A 206 -14.26 21.80 -0.53
N GLU A 207 -14.49 21.66 -1.83
CA GLU A 207 -15.73 21.12 -2.40
C GLU A 207 -16.02 19.70 -1.88
N TRP A 208 -15.01 18.83 -1.81
CA TRP A 208 -15.17 17.48 -1.28
C TRP A 208 -15.59 17.47 0.20
N ILE A 209 -15.02 18.36 1.00
CA ILE A 209 -15.41 18.54 2.40
C ILE A 209 -16.86 19.05 2.46
N GLU A 210 -17.21 20.08 1.70
CA GLU A 210 -18.56 20.66 1.67
C GLU A 210 -19.64 19.65 1.26
N LYS A 211 -19.30 18.70 0.39
CA LYS A 211 -20.16 17.57 -0.01
C LYS A 211 -20.33 16.49 1.06
N GLY A 212 -19.71 16.63 2.23
CA GLY A 212 -19.78 15.65 3.31
C GLY A 212 -18.82 14.47 3.12
N LEU A 213 -17.68 14.72 2.45
CA LEU A 213 -16.61 13.76 2.23
C LEU A 213 -17.10 12.52 1.45
N PRO A 214 -17.68 12.64 0.25
CA PRO A 214 -18.10 11.48 -0.54
C PRO A 214 -16.93 10.55 -0.88
#